data_AF-A0A084SJX9-F1
#
_entry.id   AF-A0A084SJX9-F1
#
_cell.length_a   1.000
_cell.length_b   1.000
_cell.length_c   1.000
_cell.angle_alpha   90.00
_cell.angle_beta   90.00
_cell.angle_gamma   90.00
#
_symmetry.space_group_name_H-M   'P 1'
#
loop_
_entity.id
_entity.type
_entity.pdbx_description
1 polymer ?
#
loop_
_entity_poly.entity_id
_entity_poly.type
_entity_poly.pdbx_seq_one_letter_code
_entity_poly.pdbx_strand_id
1 'polypeptide(L)'
;MRILVVIACLMGLFGALPAHASGLEDVFGREVPLGQGRPAVVLYANRDTRDVLREHALRFAYDLRRQHPIVVVRVDLRGIPGFFKGAASREIRKIHNDSLTRVRELFLSQGQQPPADLEQSLYMVADTTGAPHSALGLEKGFRQVLVQALGPRGRELVRGPFPEAAGAISRALSTPSPSLVSTLSR
;
A
#
# COMPACT_ATOMS: atom_id res chain seq x y z
N MET A 1 -45.93 21.85 -35.66
CA MET A 1 -45.00 22.15 -34.54
C MET A 1 -44.66 20.83 -33.85
N ARG A 2 -43.49 20.27 -34.18
CA ARG A 2 -42.35 20.05 -33.26
C ARG A 2 -42.62 19.04 -32.14
N ILE A 3 -42.53 17.77 -32.52
CA ILE A 3 -41.99 16.68 -31.70
C ILE A 3 -40.48 16.94 -31.56
N LEU A 4 -39.95 16.96 -30.33
CA LEU A 4 -38.57 16.63 -29.93
C LEU A 4 -38.49 16.85 -28.40
N VAL A 5 -38.81 15.82 -27.61
CA VAL A 5 -37.87 14.82 -27.06
C VAL A 5 -37.41 15.22 -25.65
N VAL A 6 -38.14 14.64 -24.69
CA VAL A 6 -37.82 14.49 -23.27
C VAL A 6 -36.64 13.53 -23.14
N ILE A 7 -35.41 13.97 -23.43
CA ILE A 7 -34.19 13.20 -23.13
C ILE A 7 -33.07 14.18 -22.74
N ALA A 8 -33.15 14.74 -21.54
CA ALA A 8 -32.04 15.50 -20.94
C ALA A 8 -31.83 15.20 -19.44
N CYS A 9 -32.55 14.24 -18.86
CA CYS A 9 -32.47 13.92 -17.42
C CYS A 9 -31.90 12.54 -17.10
N LEU A 10 -31.40 11.78 -18.08
CA LEU A 10 -30.97 10.38 -17.88
C LEU A 10 -29.50 10.09 -18.26
N MET A 11 -28.68 11.11 -18.49
CA MET A 11 -27.22 10.95 -18.70
C MET A 11 -26.35 11.51 -17.56
N GLY A 12 -26.94 11.82 -16.40
CA GLY A 12 -26.19 12.18 -15.19
C GLY A 12 -25.82 11.00 -14.28
N LEU A 13 -26.21 9.77 -14.65
CA LEU A 13 -26.16 8.60 -13.76
C LEU A 13 -25.36 7.42 -14.33
N PHE A 14 -24.41 7.68 -15.24
CA PHE A 14 -23.35 6.72 -15.56
C PHE A 14 -22.08 7.10 -14.81
N GLY A 15 -21.96 6.56 -13.61
CA GLY A 15 -20.69 6.10 -13.06
C GLY A 15 -19.62 7.16 -12.85
N ALA A 16 -19.76 7.93 -11.76
CA ALA A 16 -18.58 8.21 -10.95
C ALA A 16 -18.09 6.88 -10.34
N LEU A 17 -17.51 6.02 -11.18
CA LEU A 17 -16.60 5.00 -10.68
C LEU A 17 -15.47 5.77 -10.00
N PRO A 18 -15.18 5.51 -8.71
CA PRO A 18 -14.08 6.18 -8.06
C PRO A 18 -12.82 5.92 -8.87
N ALA A 19 -12.19 6.98 -9.35
CA ALA A 19 -10.88 6.98 -10.01
C ALA A 19 -9.77 6.67 -8.99
N HIS A 20 -9.94 5.58 -8.23
CA HIS A 20 -9.02 5.12 -7.20
C HIS A 20 -8.48 3.74 -7.62
N ALA A 21 -7.76 3.67 -8.73
CA ALA A 21 -6.98 2.47 -9.07
C ALA A 21 -5.94 2.71 -10.17
N SER A 22 -6.21 3.56 -11.16
CA SER A 22 -5.29 3.75 -12.27
C SER A 22 -4.16 4.72 -11.92
N GLY A 23 -2.92 4.22 -11.86
CA GLY A 23 -1.70 5.04 -11.95
C GLY A 23 -0.67 4.93 -10.81
N LEU A 24 -0.87 4.06 -9.81
CA LEU A 24 0.16 3.83 -8.80
C LEU A 24 1.14 2.75 -9.29
N GLU A 25 2.31 3.18 -9.72
CA GLU A 25 3.39 2.29 -10.13
C GLU A 25 4.50 2.20 -9.07
N ASP A 26 5.08 1.02 -8.94
CA ASP A 26 6.29 0.82 -8.15
C ASP A 26 7.55 1.28 -8.90
N VAL A 27 8.70 1.19 -8.24
CA VAL A 27 9.99 1.62 -8.83
C VAL A 27 10.39 0.84 -10.08
N PHE A 28 9.74 -0.28 -10.40
CA PHE A 28 9.95 -1.07 -11.62
C PHE A 28 8.89 -0.80 -12.70
N GLY A 29 7.92 0.08 -12.45
CA GLY A 29 6.80 0.34 -13.35
C GLY A 29 5.68 -0.70 -13.24
N ARG A 30 5.65 -1.50 -12.18
CA ARG A 30 4.56 -2.46 -11.95
C ARG A 30 3.39 -1.73 -11.29
N GLU A 31 2.18 -1.95 -11.79
CA GLU A 31 0.97 -1.47 -11.14
C GLU A 31 0.83 -2.10 -9.75
N VAL A 32 0.52 -1.27 -8.75
CA VAL A 32 0.28 -1.71 -7.38
C VAL A 32 -1.22 -2.02 -7.21
N PRO A 33 -1.63 -3.28 -6.94
CA PRO A 33 -3.03 -3.71 -6.99
C PRO A 33 -3.81 -3.37 -5.70
N LEU A 34 -3.75 -2.11 -5.27
CA LEU A 34 -4.50 -1.64 -4.09
C LEU A 34 -6.01 -1.64 -4.37
N GLY A 35 -6.77 -2.31 -3.50
CA GLY A 35 -8.23 -2.41 -3.64
C GLY A 35 -8.73 -3.43 -4.66
N GLN A 36 -7.83 -4.29 -5.14
CA GLN A 36 -8.15 -5.34 -6.12
C GLN A 36 -8.27 -6.73 -5.46
N GLY A 37 -8.99 -6.81 -4.34
CA GLY A 37 -9.37 -8.09 -3.70
C GLY A 37 -8.40 -8.63 -2.65
N ARG A 38 -7.16 -8.13 -2.58
CA ARG A 38 -6.22 -8.43 -1.50
C ARG A 38 -6.14 -7.28 -0.50
N PRO A 39 -6.12 -7.54 0.82
CA PRO A 39 -5.83 -6.49 1.78
C PRO A 39 -4.38 -6.00 1.61
N ALA A 40 -4.10 -4.78 2.05
CA ALA A 40 -2.78 -4.19 1.90
C ALA A 40 -2.30 -3.49 3.17
N VAL A 41 -0.98 -3.40 3.32
CA VAL A 41 -0.30 -2.59 4.31
C VAL A 41 0.58 -1.60 3.59
N VAL A 42 0.40 -0.32 3.89
CA VAL A 42 1.18 0.78 3.32
C VAL A 42 2.06 1.38 4.41
N LEU A 43 3.38 1.34 4.21
CA LEU A 43 4.38 1.97 5.05
C LEU A 43 4.84 3.26 4.38
N TYR A 44 4.69 4.40 5.07
CA TYR A 44 5.16 5.70 4.62
C TYR A 44 6.48 5.98 5.29
N ALA A 45 7.53 6.11 4.49
CA ALA A 45 8.90 6.21 4.96
C ALA A 45 9.69 7.25 4.17
N ASN A 46 10.81 7.66 4.74
CA ASN A 46 11.77 8.52 4.07
C ASN A 46 13.20 8.03 4.41
N ARG A 47 14.21 8.79 3.98
CA ARG A 47 15.61 8.48 4.26
C ARG A 47 15.89 8.34 5.76
N ASP A 48 15.33 9.22 6.57
CA ASP A 48 15.63 9.35 7.99
C ASP A 48 14.88 8.29 8.82
N THR A 49 13.84 7.65 8.27
CA THR A 49 13.12 6.51 8.91
C THR A 49 13.61 5.14 8.44
N ARG A 50 14.71 5.07 7.68
CA ARG A 50 15.24 3.81 7.11
C ARG A 50 15.57 2.78 8.18
N ASP A 51 16.13 3.21 9.30
CA ASP A 51 16.62 2.31 10.34
C ASP A 51 15.47 1.59 11.05
N VAL A 52 14.36 2.30 11.31
CA VAL A 52 13.11 1.74 11.86
C VAL A 52 12.57 0.63 10.95
N LEU A 53 12.54 0.85 9.63
CA LEU A 53 12.11 -0.17 8.69
C LEU A 53 13.06 -1.37 8.66
N ARG A 54 14.37 -1.14 8.67
CA ARG A 54 15.37 -2.21 8.66
C ARG A 54 15.23 -3.11 9.89
N GLU A 55 14.94 -2.54 11.05
CA GLU A 55 14.83 -3.27 12.31
C GLU A 55 13.51 -4.03 12.44
N HIS A 56 12.38 -3.42 12.07
CA HIS A 56 11.06 -3.97 12.40
C HIS A 56 10.28 -4.55 11.21
N ALA A 57 10.51 -4.07 9.98
CA ALA A 57 9.63 -4.40 8.85
C ALA A 57 9.68 -5.89 8.46
N LEU A 58 10.84 -6.54 8.57
CA LEU A 58 10.98 -7.97 8.25
C LEU A 58 10.15 -8.85 9.19
N ARG A 59 10.26 -8.60 10.50
CA ARG A 59 9.50 -9.35 11.49
C ARG A 59 8.01 -9.09 11.32
N PHE A 60 7.63 -7.84 11.10
CA PHE A 60 6.25 -7.46 10.85
C PHE A 60 5.66 -8.13 9.60
N ALA A 61 6.39 -8.16 8.49
CA ALA A 61 5.96 -8.86 7.27
C ALA A 61 5.78 -10.36 7.51
N TYR A 62 6.68 -10.99 8.28
CA TYR A 62 6.56 -12.38 8.67
C TYR A 62 5.34 -12.65 9.56
N ASP A 63 5.05 -11.78 10.52
CA ASP A 63 3.88 -11.93 11.40
C ASP A 63 2.56 -11.76 10.63
N LEU A 64 2.56 -10.94 9.57
CA LEU A 64 1.42 -10.74 8.67
C LEU A 64 1.25 -11.84 7.60
N ARG A 65 2.14 -12.84 7.54
CA ARG A 65 2.13 -13.84 6.46
C ARG A 65 0.81 -14.60 6.31
N ARG A 66 0.08 -14.81 7.42
CA ARG A 66 -1.20 -15.54 7.41
C ARG A 66 -2.31 -14.80 6.71
N GLN A 67 -2.24 -13.46 6.67
CA GLN A 67 -3.24 -12.62 6.01
C GLN A 67 -2.89 -12.38 4.52
N HIS A 68 -1.71 -12.82 4.07
CA HIS A 68 -1.21 -12.62 2.70
C HIS A 68 -1.41 -11.19 2.14
N PRO A 69 -1.12 -10.12 2.91
CA PRO A 69 -1.37 -8.77 2.42
C PRO A 69 -0.38 -8.37 1.34
N ILE A 70 -0.80 -7.44 0.48
CA ILE A 70 0.14 -6.64 -0.33
C ILE A 70 0.87 -5.68 0.61
N VAL A 71 2.19 -5.64 0.55
CA VAL A 71 3.03 -4.70 1.29
C VAL A 71 3.52 -3.62 0.33
N VAL A 72 3.20 -2.37 0.63
CA VAL A 72 3.62 -1.21 -0.15
C VAL A 72 4.46 -0.30 0.73
N VAL A 73 5.72 -0.04 0.34
CA VAL A 73 6.54 0.99 0.99
C VAL A 73 6.56 2.21 0.10
N ARG A 74 5.89 3.29 0.54
CA ARG A 74 5.96 4.60 -0.12
C ARG A 74 7.12 5.37 0.47
N VAL A 75 8.06 5.77 -0.39
CA VAL A 75 9.28 6.47 -0.01
C VAL A 75 9.18 7.94 -0.42
N ASP A 76 9.14 8.84 0.55
CA ASP A 76 9.13 10.28 0.33
C ASP A 76 10.47 10.77 -0.22
N LEU A 77 10.44 11.39 -1.39
CA LEU A 77 11.61 11.98 -2.04
C LEU A 77 11.61 13.51 -2.02
N ARG A 78 10.73 14.18 -1.28
CA ARG A 78 10.73 15.67 -1.13
C ARG A 78 12.04 16.21 -0.56
N GLY A 79 12.79 15.38 0.18
CA GLY A 79 14.13 15.70 0.71
C GLY A 79 15.26 15.57 -0.31
N ILE A 80 15.01 14.98 -1.47
CA ILE A 80 16.04 14.66 -2.46
C ILE A 80 16.03 15.71 -3.58
N PRO A 81 17.17 16.39 -3.83
CA PRO A 81 17.29 17.30 -4.97
C PRO A 81 16.92 16.63 -6.30
N GLY A 82 16.31 17.40 -7.21
CA GLY A 82 15.75 16.88 -8.47
C GLY A 82 16.72 16.01 -9.28
N PHE A 83 17.97 16.46 -9.43
CA PHE A 83 19.00 15.75 -10.20
C PHE A 83 19.45 14.42 -9.56
N PHE A 84 19.20 14.20 -8.25
CA PHE A 84 19.49 12.95 -7.56
C PHE A 84 18.30 11.98 -7.52
N LYS A 85 17.10 12.38 -7.97
CA LYS A 85 15.90 11.51 -7.91
C LYS A 85 16.11 10.19 -8.66
N GLY A 86 16.79 10.21 -9.81
CA GLY A 86 17.11 8.98 -10.55
C GLY A 86 18.03 8.02 -9.78
N ALA A 87 19.01 8.55 -9.05
CA ALA A 87 19.87 7.74 -8.19
C ALA A 87 19.10 7.19 -6.98
N ALA A 88 18.22 8.00 -6.37
CA ALA A 88 17.36 7.56 -5.28
C ALA A 88 16.42 6.43 -5.72
N SER A 89 15.78 6.54 -6.90
CA SER A 89 14.94 5.46 -7.43
C SER A 89 15.72 4.17 -7.68
N ARG A 90 16.97 4.25 -8.16
CA ARG A 90 17.84 3.06 -8.31
C ARG A 90 18.18 2.43 -6.97
N GLU A 91 18.47 3.24 -5.96
CA GLU A 91 18.71 2.72 -4.60
C GLU A 91 17.47 2.05 -4.02
N ILE A 92 16.27 2.61 -4.25
CA ILE A 92 15.01 1.95 -3.84
C ILE A 92 14.83 0.61 -4.54
N ARG A 93 15.16 0.49 -5.84
CA ARG A 93 15.13 -0.81 -6.54
C ARG A 93 16.08 -1.83 -5.90
N LYS A 94 17.27 -1.40 -5.49
CA LYS A 94 18.23 -2.27 -4.77
C LYS A 94 17.65 -2.71 -3.42
N ILE A 95 17.13 -1.75 -2.63
CA ILE A 95 16.50 -2.03 -1.33
C ILE A 95 15.31 -3.00 -1.48
N HIS A 96 14.52 -2.89 -2.55
CA HIS A 96 13.43 -3.82 -2.85
C HIS A 96 13.94 -5.26 -3.03
N ASN A 97 14.93 -5.46 -3.90
CA ASN A 97 15.52 -6.79 -4.13
C ASN A 97 16.16 -7.35 -2.85
N ASP A 98 16.92 -6.53 -2.11
CA ASP A 98 17.53 -6.93 -0.84
C ASP A 98 16.47 -7.34 0.20
N SER A 99 15.33 -6.63 0.21
CA SER A 99 14.21 -6.94 1.11
C SER A 99 13.57 -8.29 0.76
N LEU A 100 13.36 -8.57 -0.53
CA LEU A 100 12.84 -9.87 -0.98
C LEU A 100 13.77 -11.02 -0.57
N THR A 101 15.08 -10.85 -0.76
CA THR A 101 16.09 -11.85 -0.34
C THR A 101 16.01 -12.11 1.15
N ARG A 102 16.01 -11.06 1.98
CA ARG A 102 15.93 -11.21 3.45
C ARG A 102 14.63 -11.84 3.92
N VAL A 103 13.50 -11.53 3.29
CA VAL A 103 12.22 -12.18 3.61
C VAL A 103 12.31 -13.67 3.27
N ARG A 104 12.85 -14.04 2.10
CA ARG A 104 13.05 -15.46 1.73
C ARG A 104 13.91 -16.19 2.76
N GLU A 105 15.05 -15.62 3.12
CA GLU A 105 15.96 -16.16 4.14
C GLU A 105 15.24 -16.33 5.49
N LEU A 106 14.42 -15.35 5.89
CA LEU A 106 13.64 -15.44 7.11
C LEU A 106 12.65 -16.62 7.06
N PHE A 107 11.90 -16.81 5.98
CA PHE A 107 11.00 -17.97 5.84
C PHE A 107 11.77 -19.29 5.97
N LEU A 108 12.90 -19.42 5.26
CA LEU A 108 13.74 -20.62 5.28
C LEU A 108 14.32 -20.89 6.68
N SER A 109 14.78 -19.85 7.38
CA SER A 109 15.30 -19.96 8.75
C SER A 109 14.24 -20.44 9.76
N GLN A 110 12.96 -20.24 9.44
CA GLN A 110 11.80 -20.67 10.24
C GLN A 110 11.24 -22.02 9.75
N GLY A 111 11.96 -22.75 8.90
CA GLY A 111 11.55 -24.05 8.35
C GLY A 111 10.34 -23.97 7.43
N GLN A 112 10.03 -22.81 6.87
CA GLN A 112 8.89 -22.58 5.99
C GLN A 112 9.36 -22.24 4.56
N GLN A 113 8.57 -22.64 3.57
CA GLN A 113 8.80 -22.18 2.20
C GLN A 113 8.32 -20.72 2.05
N PRO A 114 9.08 -19.86 1.37
CA PRO A 114 8.60 -18.53 1.00
C PRO A 114 7.32 -18.63 0.13
N PRO A 115 6.38 -17.68 0.23
CA PRO A 115 5.20 -17.66 -0.63
C PRO A 115 5.58 -17.61 -2.12
N ALA A 116 4.87 -18.37 -2.95
CA ALA A 116 5.10 -18.41 -4.41
C ALA A 116 4.91 -17.02 -5.06
N ASP A 117 4.03 -16.19 -4.48
CA ASP A 117 3.70 -14.84 -4.94
C ASP A 117 4.43 -13.73 -4.15
N LEU A 118 5.54 -14.06 -3.47
CA LEU A 118 6.27 -13.10 -2.62
C LEU A 118 6.66 -11.82 -3.37
N GLU A 119 7.15 -11.93 -4.61
CA GLU A 119 7.54 -10.79 -5.44
C GLU A 119 6.35 -9.91 -5.83
N GLN A 120 5.17 -10.50 -5.92
CA GLN A 120 3.89 -9.85 -6.23
C GLN A 120 3.19 -9.36 -4.96
N SER A 121 3.84 -9.49 -3.80
CA SER A 121 3.33 -9.06 -2.50
C SER A 121 4.15 -7.91 -1.91
N LEU A 122 5.28 -7.51 -2.53
CA LEU A 122 6.10 -6.38 -2.09
C LEU A 122 6.29 -5.36 -3.21
N TYR A 123 5.89 -4.13 -2.94
CA TYR A 123 6.00 -2.98 -3.83
C TYR A 123 6.71 -1.85 -3.10
N MET A 124 7.63 -1.17 -3.79
CA MET A 124 8.23 0.07 -3.30
C MET A 124 7.91 1.18 -4.27
N VAL A 125 7.31 2.26 -3.79
CA VAL A 125 6.85 3.39 -4.61
C VAL A 125 7.66 4.62 -4.24
N ALA A 126 8.26 5.26 -5.23
CA ALA A 126 8.94 6.54 -5.05
C ALA A 126 7.92 7.69 -5.13
N ASP A 127 7.67 8.38 -4.02
CA ASP A 127 6.84 9.57 -3.99
C ASP A 127 7.67 10.82 -4.27
N THR A 128 7.73 11.21 -5.54
CA THR A 128 8.50 12.38 -5.99
C THR A 128 7.80 13.72 -5.75
N THR A 129 6.49 13.69 -5.48
CA THR A 129 5.62 14.86 -5.27
C THR A 129 5.41 15.17 -3.79
N GLY A 130 5.41 14.12 -2.96
CA GLY A 130 5.04 14.17 -1.56
C GLY A 130 3.54 14.36 -1.30
N ALA A 131 2.68 14.37 -2.33
CA ALA A 131 1.25 14.56 -2.16
C ALA A 131 0.60 13.44 -1.31
N PRO A 132 0.88 12.14 -1.57
CA PRO A 132 0.45 11.05 -0.69
C PRO A 132 0.87 11.20 0.78
N HIS A 133 2.10 11.65 1.03
CA HIS A 133 2.59 11.87 2.41
C HIS A 133 1.89 13.07 3.07
N SER A 134 1.76 14.18 2.33
CA SER A 134 1.12 15.41 2.83
C SER A 134 -0.37 15.23 3.12
N ALA A 135 -1.08 14.42 2.32
CA ALA A 135 -2.48 14.07 2.56
C ALA A 135 -2.71 13.35 3.91
N LEU A 136 -1.66 12.78 4.49
CA LEU A 136 -1.67 12.13 5.80
C LEU A 136 -1.09 13.01 6.91
N GLY A 137 -0.81 14.28 6.63
CA GLY A 137 -0.21 15.21 7.58
C GLY A 137 1.29 14.97 7.82
N LEU A 138 1.97 14.19 6.97
CA LEU A 138 3.40 13.93 7.12
C LEU A 138 4.21 15.08 6.53
N GLU A 139 4.81 15.87 7.42
CA GLU A 139 5.75 16.93 7.06
C GLU A 139 7.00 16.37 6.36
N LYS A 140 7.72 17.23 5.65
CA LYS A 140 8.99 16.86 5.03
C LYS A 140 10.01 16.48 6.13
N GLY A 141 10.63 15.31 6.00
CA GLY A 141 11.61 14.83 6.98
C GLY A 141 10.99 14.31 8.29
N PHE A 142 9.74 13.86 8.24
CA PHE A 142 9.08 13.20 9.36
C PHE A 142 9.96 12.09 9.96
N ARG A 143 9.94 11.94 11.29
CA ARG A 143 10.87 11.03 11.99
C ARG A 143 10.27 9.68 12.34
N GLN A 144 8.98 9.48 12.11
CA GLN A 144 8.27 8.26 12.47
C GLN A 144 7.58 7.67 11.24
N VAL A 145 7.82 6.38 10.99
CA VAL A 145 7.11 5.66 9.93
C VAL A 145 5.62 5.66 10.28
N LEU A 146 4.78 6.02 9.31
CA LEU A 146 3.34 5.81 9.42
C LEU A 146 2.99 4.50 8.72
N VAL A 147 2.20 3.66 9.38
CA VAL A 147 1.64 2.44 8.77
C VAL A 147 0.13 2.57 8.64
N GLN A 148 -0.40 2.10 7.52
CA GLN A 148 -1.82 2.09 7.20
C GLN A 148 -2.23 0.70 6.72
N ALA A 149 -3.34 0.16 7.24
CA ALA A 149 -3.96 -1.05 6.73
C ALA A 149 -5.15 -0.69 5.83
N LEU A 150 -5.20 -1.31 4.67
CA LEU A 150 -6.28 -1.21 3.71
C LEU A 150 -6.98 -2.57 3.57
N GLY A 151 -8.31 -2.56 3.53
CA GLY A 151 -9.08 -3.76 3.23
C GLY A 151 -9.00 -4.14 1.75
N PRO A 152 -9.59 -5.29 1.36
CA PRO A 152 -9.61 -5.78 -0.02
C PRO A 152 -10.14 -4.81 -1.08
N ARG A 153 -10.97 -3.83 -0.67
CA ARG A 153 -11.54 -2.79 -1.54
C ARG A 153 -10.79 -1.45 -1.46
N GLY A 154 -9.63 -1.42 -0.82
CA GLY A 154 -8.79 -0.22 -0.70
C GLY A 154 -9.25 0.77 0.38
N ARG A 155 -10.31 0.45 1.13
CA ARG A 155 -10.76 1.28 2.26
C ARG A 155 -9.77 1.17 3.43
N GLU A 156 -9.40 2.31 4.02
CA GLU A 156 -8.64 2.34 5.26
C GLU A 156 -9.39 1.61 6.38
N LEU A 157 -8.67 0.72 7.08
CA LEU A 157 -9.17 0.00 8.26
C LEU A 157 -8.63 0.63 9.54
N VAL A 158 -7.32 0.93 9.54
CA VAL A 158 -6.60 1.52 10.68
C VAL A 158 -5.29 2.11 10.19
N ARG A 159 -4.79 3.12 10.89
CA ARG A 159 -3.45 3.69 10.68
C ARG A 159 -2.83 4.09 12.01
N GLY A 160 -1.51 4.21 12.05
CA GLY A 160 -0.80 4.69 13.22
C GLY A 160 0.71 4.71 13.05
N PRO A 161 1.43 5.16 14.09
CA PRO A 161 2.89 5.13 14.08
C PRO A 161 3.42 3.70 14.08
N PHE A 162 4.54 3.47 13.39
CA PHE A 162 5.21 2.17 13.32
C PHE A 162 6.56 2.24 14.04
N PRO A 163 6.89 1.25 14.90
CA PRO A 163 6.25 -0.08 15.02
C PRO A 163 5.04 -0.19 15.97
N GLU A 164 4.66 0.86 16.68
CA GLU A 164 3.70 0.81 17.80
C GLU A 164 2.30 0.31 17.37
N ALA A 165 1.85 0.66 16.16
CA ALA A 165 0.57 0.27 15.63
C ALA A 165 0.53 -1.17 15.05
N ALA A 166 1.66 -1.89 14.97
CA ALA A 166 1.75 -3.19 14.30
C ALA A 166 0.69 -4.20 14.79
N GLY A 167 0.43 -4.26 16.10
CA GLY A 167 -0.60 -5.12 16.67
C GLY A 167 -2.04 -4.70 16.31
N ALA A 168 -2.30 -3.40 16.16
CA ALA A 168 -3.59 -2.92 15.67
C ALA A 168 -3.78 -3.24 14.18
N ILE A 169 -2.73 -3.06 13.37
CA ILE A 169 -2.73 -3.44 11.94
C ILE A 169 -3.06 -4.93 11.77
N SER A 170 -2.35 -5.82 12.48
CA SER A 170 -2.55 -7.27 12.38
C SER A 170 -3.99 -7.70 12.73
N ARG A 171 -4.57 -7.12 13.79
CA ARG A 171 -5.96 -7.39 14.18
C ARG A 171 -6.97 -6.91 13.14
N ALA A 172 -6.76 -5.71 12.58
CA ALA A 172 -7.65 -5.16 11.56
C ALA A 172 -7.67 -6.02 10.29
N LEU A 173 -6.51 -6.52 9.86
CA LEU A 173 -6.39 -7.38 8.67
C LEU A 173 -6.96 -8.79 8.90
N SER A 174 -7.06 -9.23 10.16
CA SER A 174 -7.60 -10.55 10.51
C SER A 174 -9.13 -10.53 10.70
N THR A 175 -9.75 -9.36 10.72
CA THR A 175 -11.20 -9.25 10.92
C THR A 175 -11.91 -9.54 9.58
N PRO A 176 -12.75 -10.59 9.49
CA PRO A 176 -13.49 -10.86 8.27
C PRO A 176 -14.37 -9.65 7.93
N SER A 177 -14.23 -9.14 6.70
CA SER A 177 -15.13 -8.11 6.20
C SER A 177 -16.56 -8.67 6.22
N PRO A 178 -17.54 -7.97 6.82
CA PRO A 178 -18.92 -8.43 6.76
C PRO A 178 -19.33 -8.45 5.29
N SER A 179 -19.50 -9.66 4.76
CA SER A 179 -20.27 -9.88 3.55
C SER A 179 -21.63 -9.24 3.81
N LEU A 180 -22.03 -8.27 2.98
CA LEU A 180 -23.43 -7.89 2.89
C LEU A 180 -24.15 -9.14 2.38
N VAL A 181 -24.57 -10.00 3.30
CA VAL A 181 -25.59 -11.00 3.03
C VAL A 181 -26.81 -10.19 2.68
N SER A 182 -27.08 -10.08 1.39
CA SER A 182 -28.35 -9.59 0.87
C SER A 182 -29.43 -10.55 1.39
N THR A 183 -29.97 -10.25 2.56
CA THR A 183 -31.24 -10.80 3.02
C THR A 183 -32.33 -10.16 2.18
N LEU A 184 -32.46 -10.60 0.93
CA LEU A 184 -33.74 -10.59 0.24
C LEU A 184 -34.47 -11.86 0.69
N SER A 185 -35.14 -11.74 1.84
CA SER A 185 -36.16 -12.69 2.25
C SER A 185 -37.46 -12.39 1.50
N ARG A 186 -37.94 -13.43 0.83
CA ARG A 186 -39.32 -13.77 0.43
C ARG A 186 -40.11 -12.76 -0.40
#